data_AF-A0A8K1GN37-F1
#
_entry.id   AF-A0A8K1GN37-F1
#
_cell.length_a   1.000
_cell.length_b   1.000
_cell.length_c   1.000
_cell.angle_alpha   90.00
_cell.angle_beta   90.00
_cell.angle_gamma   90.00
#
_symmetry.space_group_name_H-M   'P 1'
#
loop_
_entity.id
_entity.type
_entity.pdbx_description
1 polymer ?
#
loop_
_entity_poly.entity_id
_entity_poly.type
_entity_poly.pdbx_seq_one_letter_code
_entity_poly.pdbx_strand_id
1 'polypeptide(L)'
;MAQPRISACPPPDTDPTKAALAFGRRALPKLNEELQSPELLTQQRALMALCDLVHDPEKVYQAIALGFLDSLKTLLEHQDQIVRQKATEVLSIMTSHTIGREGLIRGGIISALAGLLDDPVDICRRNTHQTFDMLAKLPQEPLAEISCTNHSTLGEQK
;
A
#
# COMPACT_ATOMS: atom_id res chain seq x y z
N MET A 1 -46.49 -17.99 -6.65
CA MET A 1 -45.31 -17.70 -5.81
C MET A 1 -44.07 -17.99 -6.63
N ALA A 2 -43.30 -16.97 -7.01
CA ALA A 2 -42.09 -17.14 -7.82
C ALA A 2 -40.91 -17.47 -6.88
N GLN A 3 -40.31 -18.64 -7.07
CA GLN A 3 -39.06 -19.00 -6.39
C GLN A 3 -37.90 -18.29 -7.08
N PRO A 4 -36.99 -17.62 -6.34
CA PRO A 4 -35.80 -17.04 -6.94
C PRO A 4 -34.90 -18.18 -7.44
N ARG A 5 -34.78 -18.34 -8.76
CA ARG A 5 -33.80 -19.25 -9.38
C ARG A 5 -32.45 -18.57 -9.29
N ILE A 6 -31.74 -18.81 -8.18
CA ILE A 6 -30.32 -18.45 -8.10
C ILE A 6 -29.61 -19.42 -9.04
N SER A 7 -29.27 -18.92 -10.23
CA SER A 7 -28.42 -19.63 -11.18
C SER A 7 -27.12 -20.01 -10.47
N ALA A 8 -26.81 -21.31 -10.42
CA ALA A 8 -25.54 -21.81 -9.89
C ALA A 8 -24.34 -21.43 -10.78
N CYS A 9 -24.60 -20.85 -11.96
CA CYS A 9 -23.57 -20.33 -12.83
C CYS A 9 -23.29 -18.87 -12.46
N PRO A 10 -22.05 -18.52 -12.03
CA PRO A 10 -21.62 -17.13 -11.94
C PRO A 10 -21.77 -16.47 -13.32
N PRO A 11 -22.00 -15.14 -13.37
CA PRO A 11 -22.21 -14.44 -14.64
C PRO A 11 -21.00 -14.68 -15.58
N PRO A 12 -21.25 -14.88 -16.88
CA PRO A 12 -20.28 -15.41 -17.85
C PRO A 12 -19.05 -14.51 -18.13
N ASP A 13 -18.96 -13.35 -17.48
CA ASP A 13 -17.89 -12.35 -17.67
C ASP A 13 -17.05 -12.11 -16.40
N THR A 14 -17.10 -13.04 -15.44
CA THR A 14 -16.24 -12.95 -14.24
C THR A 14 -14.89 -13.57 -14.55
N ASP A 15 -13.92 -12.73 -14.90
CA ASP A 15 -12.53 -13.15 -15.05
C ASP A 15 -12.02 -13.71 -13.71
N PRO A 16 -11.67 -15.01 -13.63
CA PRO A 16 -11.17 -15.62 -12.41
C PRO A 16 -9.77 -15.09 -12.03
N THR A 17 -9.16 -14.20 -12.79
CA THR A 17 -7.86 -13.60 -12.43
C THR A 17 -8.01 -12.21 -11.81
N LYS A 18 -9.22 -11.63 -11.81
CA LYS A 18 -9.47 -10.29 -11.26
C LYS A 18 -10.06 -10.36 -9.85
N ALA A 19 -9.61 -9.45 -8.99
CA ALA A 19 -10.21 -9.27 -7.67
C ALA A 19 -11.62 -8.66 -7.78
N ALA A 20 -12.54 -9.11 -6.93
CA ALA A 20 -13.88 -8.54 -6.85
C ALA A 20 -13.84 -7.21 -6.07
N LEU A 21 -13.42 -6.15 -6.75
CA LEU A 21 -13.26 -4.83 -6.14
C LEU A 21 -14.61 -4.25 -5.72
N ALA A 22 -14.75 -3.91 -4.43
CA ALA A 22 -15.94 -3.23 -3.92
C ALA A 22 -16.02 -1.79 -4.45
N PHE A 23 -17.23 -1.24 -4.53
CA PHE A 23 -17.44 0.10 -5.08
C PHE A 23 -17.06 1.22 -4.08
N GLY A 24 -16.46 2.29 -4.62
CA GLY A 24 -16.20 3.53 -3.87
C GLY A 24 -15.30 3.35 -2.64
N ARG A 25 -15.72 3.92 -1.51
CA ARG A 25 -14.93 3.94 -0.25
C ARG A 25 -14.73 2.56 0.39
N ARG A 26 -15.52 1.55 0.01
CA ARG A 26 -15.36 0.18 0.52
C ARG A 26 -14.36 -0.66 -0.26
N ALA A 27 -13.84 -0.15 -1.38
CA ALA A 27 -12.84 -0.84 -2.20
C ALA A 27 -11.61 -1.26 -1.38
N LEU A 28 -10.98 -0.31 -0.71
CA LEU A 28 -9.74 -0.54 0.04
C LEU A 28 -9.94 -1.37 1.32
N PRO A 29 -10.91 -1.10 2.21
CA PRO A 29 -11.10 -1.94 3.40
C PRO A 29 -11.31 -3.41 3.07
N LYS A 30 -12.14 -3.71 2.06
CA LYS A 30 -12.36 -5.08 1.59
C LYS A 30 -11.08 -5.70 1.02
N LEU A 31 -10.32 -4.93 0.25
CA LEU A 31 -9.05 -5.39 -0.31
C LEU A 31 -8.05 -5.76 0.81
N ASN A 32 -8.02 -4.99 1.89
CA ASN A 32 -7.16 -5.29 3.05
C ASN A 32 -7.55 -6.62 3.73
N GLU A 33 -8.85 -6.90 3.84
CA GLU A 33 -9.36 -8.20 4.32
C GLU A 33 -8.94 -9.34 3.38
N GLU A 34 -9.04 -9.14 2.06
CA GLU A 34 -8.64 -10.12 1.04
C GLU A 34 -7.12 -10.39 1.05
N LEU A 35 -6.28 -9.38 1.34
CA LEU A 35 -4.83 -9.54 1.51
C LEU A 35 -4.46 -10.43 2.70
N GLN A 36 -5.30 -10.46 3.73
CA GLN A 36 -5.11 -11.30 4.92
C GLN A 36 -5.79 -12.66 4.81
N SER A 37 -6.44 -12.96 3.67
CA SER A 37 -7.10 -14.24 3.47
C SER A 37 -6.09 -15.39 3.43
N PRO A 38 -6.46 -16.61 3.87
CA PRO A 38 -5.57 -17.78 3.80
C PRO A 38 -5.42 -18.34 2.38
N GLU A 39 -6.23 -17.88 1.43
CA GLU A 39 -6.25 -18.39 0.07
C GLU A 39 -5.26 -17.61 -0.81
N LEU A 40 -4.22 -18.31 -1.28
CA LEU A 40 -3.15 -17.72 -2.10
C LEU A 40 -3.67 -16.94 -3.31
N LEU A 41 -4.65 -17.51 -4.02
CA LEU A 41 -5.20 -16.90 -5.22
C LEU A 41 -5.94 -15.59 -4.90
N THR A 42 -6.63 -15.54 -3.75
CA THR A 42 -7.34 -14.34 -3.29
C THR A 42 -6.35 -13.25 -2.89
N GLN A 43 -5.27 -13.60 -2.18
CA GLN A 43 -4.18 -12.66 -1.88
C GLN A 43 -3.51 -12.10 -3.15
N GLN A 44 -3.18 -12.96 -4.11
CA GLN A 44 -2.53 -12.55 -5.36
C GLN A 44 -3.43 -11.61 -6.17
N ARG A 45 -4.73 -11.93 -6.28
CA ARG A 45 -5.72 -11.05 -6.93
C ARG A 45 -5.80 -9.70 -6.20
N ALA A 46 -5.88 -9.71 -4.87
CA ALA A 46 -5.96 -8.50 -4.08
C ALA A 46 -4.70 -7.63 -4.24
N LEU A 47 -3.52 -8.23 -4.30
CA LEU A 47 -2.26 -7.52 -4.58
C LEU A 47 -2.23 -6.92 -6.00
N MET A 48 -2.70 -7.65 -7.01
CA MET A 48 -2.80 -7.10 -8.37
C MET A 48 -3.74 -5.90 -8.44
N ALA A 49 -4.91 -5.99 -7.81
CA ALA A 49 -5.83 -4.87 -7.73
C ALA A 49 -5.26 -3.70 -6.89
N LEU A 50 -4.44 -3.99 -5.87
CA LEU A 50 -3.74 -2.96 -5.13
C LEU A 50 -2.72 -2.24 -6.02
N CYS A 51 -1.91 -2.97 -6.81
CA CYS A 51 -0.99 -2.39 -7.80
C CYS A 51 -1.71 -1.39 -8.70
N ASP A 52 -2.88 -1.75 -9.24
CA ASP A 52 -3.65 -0.88 -10.13
C ASP A 52 -4.13 0.40 -9.42
N LEU A 53 -4.49 0.31 -8.14
CA LEU A 53 -5.00 1.43 -7.35
C LEU A 53 -3.92 2.38 -6.85
N VAL A 54 -2.73 1.89 -6.47
CA VAL A 54 -1.67 2.73 -5.86
C VAL A 54 -0.95 3.65 -6.84
N HIS A 55 -1.28 3.58 -8.14
CA HIS A 55 -0.87 4.60 -9.11
C HIS A 55 -1.55 5.96 -8.86
N ASP A 56 -2.68 5.96 -8.15
CA ASP A 56 -3.38 7.18 -7.72
C ASP A 56 -2.92 7.58 -6.31
N PRO A 57 -2.29 8.76 -6.13
CA PRO A 57 -1.80 9.19 -4.82
C PRO A 57 -2.90 9.35 -3.77
N GLU A 58 -4.16 9.60 -4.16
CA GLU A 58 -5.28 9.65 -3.21
C GLU A 58 -5.53 8.26 -2.61
N LYS A 59 -5.45 7.21 -3.42
CA LYS A 59 -5.57 5.83 -2.97
C LYS A 59 -4.39 5.40 -2.12
N VAL A 60 -3.18 5.88 -2.44
CA VAL A 60 -2.00 5.67 -1.59
C VAL A 60 -2.22 6.24 -0.19
N TYR A 61 -2.70 7.50 -0.10
CA TYR A 61 -3.02 8.12 1.20
C TYR A 61 -4.07 7.31 1.98
N GLN A 62 -5.16 6.92 1.32
CA GLN A 62 -6.22 6.11 1.94
C GLN A 62 -5.70 4.74 2.40
N ALA A 63 -4.86 4.07 1.60
CA ALA A 63 -4.28 2.78 1.95
C ALA A 63 -3.36 2.88 3.19
N ILE A 64 -2.53 3.94 3.27
CA ILE A 64 -1.69 4.20 4.43
C ILE A 64 -2.57 4.44 5.67
N ALA A 65 -3.60 5.28 5.55
CA ALA A 65 -4.53 5.57 6.65
C ALA A 65 -5.30 4.33 7.14
N LEU A 66 -5.53 3.35 6.26
CA LEU A 66 -6.17 2.07 6.57
C LEU A 66 -5.19 1.00 7.12
N GLY A 67 -3.90 1.30 7.22
CA GLY A 67 -2.90 0.37 7.77
C GLY A 67 -2.43 -0.72 6.81
N PHE A 68 -2.53 -0.51 5.49
CA PHE A 68 -2.07 -1.48 4.49
C PHE A 68 -0.57 -1.81 4.60
N LEU A 69 0.23 -0.88 5.13
CA LEU A 69 1.67 -1.08 5.28
C LEU A 69 2.00 -2.27 6.20
N ASP A 70 1.18 -2.51 7.23
CA ASP A 70 1.41 -3.65 8.13
C ASP A 70 1.06 -4.97 7.45
N SER A 71 -0.02 -5.02 6.67
CA SER A 71 -0.33 -6.15 5.80
C SER A 71 0.75 -6.39 4.74
N LEU A 72 1.32 -5.33 4.16
CA LEU A 72 2.39 -5.49 3.18
C LEU A 72 3.66 -6.07 3.81
N LYS A 73 4.04 -5.66 5.03
CA LYS A 73 5.20 -6.23 5.74
C LYS A 73 5.11 -7.75 5.89
N THR A 74 3.94 -8.26 6.27
CA THR A 74 3.75 -9.71 6.43
C THR A 74 3.82 -10.43 5.09
N LEU A 75 3.35 -9.79 4.01
CA LEU A 75 3.40 -10.34 2.66
C LEU A 75 4.82 -10.33 2.04
N LEU A 76 5.72 -9.47 2.52
CA LEU A 76 7.13 -9.48 2.10
C LEU A 76 7.88 -10.75 2.53
N GLU A 77 7.45 -11.38 3.63
CA GLU A 77 8.04 -12.62 4.15
C GLU A 77 7.28 -13.88 3.66
N HIS A 78 6.32 -13.71 2.75
CA HIS A 78 5.48 -14.81 2.29
C HIS A 78 6.26 -15.86 1.51
N GLN A 79 5.90 -17.14 1.62
CA GLN A 79 6.62 -18.24 0.94
C GLN A 79 6.49 -18.17 -0.59
N ASP A 80 5.33 -17.74 -1.08
CA ASP A 80 5.05 -17.62 -2.51
C ASP A 80 5.80 -16.45 -3.16
N GLN A 81 6.49 -16.74 -4.27
CA GLN A 81 7.27 -15.74 -5.00
C GLN A 81 6.42 -14.64 -5.63
N ILE A 82 5.21 -14.95 -6.11
CA ILE A 82 4.37 -13.98 -6.82
C ILE A 82 3.84 -12.95 -5.82
N VAL A 83 3.44 -13.41 -4.64
CA VAL A 83 3.05 -12.54 -3.52
C VAL A 83 4.18 -11.58 -3.15
N ARG A 84 5.42 -12.09 -2.94
CA ARG A 84 6.57 -11.21 -2.63
C ARG A 84 6.89 -10.23 -3.76
N GLN A 85 6.85 -10.67 -5.02
CA GLN A 85 7.07 -9.82 -6.19
C GLN A 85 6.04 -8.70 -6.27
N LYS A 86 4.75 -9.03 -6.12
CA LYS A 86 3.69 -8.03 -6.21
C LYS A 86 3.67 -7.10 -5.00
N ALA A 87 3.94 -7.61 -3.80
CA ALA A 87 4.07 -6.77 -2.61
C ALA A 87 5.22 -5.75 -2.75
N THR A 88 6.39 -6.18 -3.22
CA THR A 88 7.52 -5.26 -3.47
C THR A 88 7.24 -4.27 -4.61
N GLU A 89 6.48 -4.68 -5.64
CA GLU A 89 6.05 -3.81 -6.73
C GLU A 89 5.12 -2.70 -6.23
N VAL A 90 4.11 -3.04 -5.40
CA VAL A 90 3.23 -2.06 -4.75
C VAL A 90 4.07 -1.03 -3.98
N LEU A 91 5.04 -1.46 -3.19
CA LEU A 91 5.90 -0.55 -2.42
C LEU A 91 6.72 0.38 -3.33
N SER A 92 7.30 -0.15 -4.41
CA SER A 92 8.03 0.64 -5.40
C SER A 92 7.14 1.72 -6.02
N ILE A 93 5.91 1.38 -6.44
CA ILE A 93 4.94 2.34 -6.99
C ILE A 93 4.59 3.40 -5.94
N MET A 94 4.27 2.99 -4.70
CA MET A 94 3.96 3.92 -3.61
C MET A 94 5.11 4.92 -3.37
N THR A 95 6.38 4.48 -3.42
CA THR A 95 7.53 5.39 -3.24
C THR A 95 7.74 6.40 -4.37
N SER A 96 7.08 6.23 -5.50
CA SER A 96 7.07 7.26 -6.55
C SER A 96 6.37 8.53 -6.07
N HIS A 97 5.44 8.42 -5.13
CA HIS A 97 4.71 9.55 -4.55
C HIS A 97 5.31 10.00 -3.21
N THR A 98 5.35 11.32 -2.97
CA THR A 98 5.88 11.89 -1.71
C THR A 98 5.16 11.35 -0.48
N ILE A 99 3.82 11.31 -0.52
CA ILE A 99 3.01 10.76 0.58
C ILE A 99 3.31 9.29 0.86
N GLY A 100 3.60 8.51 -0.18
CA GLY A 100 4.01 7.12 -0.04
C GLY A 100 5.36 7.00 0.65
N ARG A 101 6.35 7.79 0.25
CA ARG A 101 7.67 7.82 0.88
C ARG A 101 7.59 8.15 2.38
N GLU A 102 6.85 9.19 2.74
CA GLU A 102 6.63 9.55 4.15
C GLU A 102 5.94 8.44 4.93
N GLY A 103 4.89 7.84 4.34
CA GLY A 103 4.17 6.72 4.92
C GLY A 103 5.07 5.51 5.17
N LEU A 104 5.92 5.15 4.21
CA LEU A 104 6.86 4.03 4.34
C LEU A 104 7.90 4.27 5.44
N ILE A 105 8.43 5.49 5.56
CA ILE A 105 9.40 5.86 6.62
C ILE A 105 8.74 5.76 7.98
N ARG A 106 7.58 6.39 8.16
CA ARG A 106 6.82 6.34 9.43
C ARG A 106 6.37 4.92 9.77
N GLY A 107 6.01 4.15 8.75
CA GLY A 107 5.60 2.76 8.88
C GLY A 107 6.75 1.80 9.19
N GLY A 108 8.02 2.22 9.12
CA GLY A 108 9.16 1.35 9.45
C GLY A 108 9.34 0.16 8.51
N ILE A 109 8.93 0.27 7.24
CA ILE A 109 9.02 -0.84 6.27
C ILE A 109 10.45 -1.10 5.77
N ILE A 110 11.35 -0.13 5.98
CA ILE A 110 12.77 -0.17 5.58
C ILE A 110 13.44 -1.45 6.08
N SER A 111 13.18 -1.85 7.33
CA SER A 111 13.76 -3.05 7.91
C SER A 111 13.26 -4.33 7.22
N ALA A 112 11.99 -4.38 6.85
CA ALA A 112 11.42 -5.53 6.12
C ALA A 112 11.97 -5.61 4.69
N LEU A 113 12.14 -4.47 4.02
CA LEU A 113 12.74 -4.39 2.69
C LEU A 113 14.22 -4.77 2.69
N ALA A 114 14.97 -4.47 3.75
CA ALA A 114 16.39 -4.84 3.84
C ALA A 114 16.59 -6.36 3.75
N GLY A 115 15.69 -7.17 4.31
CA GLY A 115 15.74 -8.63 4.21
C GLY A 115 15.53 -9.16 2.78
N LEU A 116 14.88 -8.39 1.90
CA LEU A 116 14.65 -8.75 0.50
C LEU A 116 15.81 -8.41 -0.44
N LEU A 117 16.86 -7.75 0.05
CA LEU A 117 18.06 -7.48 -0.76
C LEU A 117 18.78 -8.76 -1.16
N ASP A 118 18.68 -9.82 -0.36
CA ASP A 118 19.26 -11.14 -0.61
C ASP A 118 18.22 -12.16 -1.14
N ASP A 119 17.04 -11.70 -1.59
CA ASP A 119 15.99 -12.61 -2.08
C ASP A 119 16.43 -13.35 -3.37
N PRO A 120 16.13 -14.65 -3.50
CA PRO A 120 16.49 -15.43 -4.68
C PRO A 120 15.84 -14.93 -5.98
N VAL A 121 14.75 -14.15 -5.89
CA VAL A 121 14.02 -13.63 -7.04
C VAL A 121 14.58 -12.26 -7.45
N ASP A 122 15.07 -12.19 -8.69
CA ASP A 122 15.65 -10.95 -9.26
C ASP A 122 14.70 -9.76 -9.23
N ILE A 123 13.41 -10.00 -9.49
CA ILE A 123 12.37 -8.96 -9.50
C ILE A 123 12.21 -8.34 -8.12
N CYS A 124 12.16 -9.16 -7.06
CA CYS A 124 12.06 -8.67 -5.68
C CYS A 124 13.25 -7.78 -5.34
N ARG A 125 14.48 -8.22 -5.65
CA ARG A 125 15.69 -7.41 -5.41
C ARG A 125 15.65 -6.10 -6.17
N ARG A 126 15.27 -6.12 -7.45
CA ARG A 126 15.17 -4.92 -8.29
C ARG A 126 14.16 -3.92 -7.70
N ASN A 127 12.98 -4.38 -7.34
CA ASN A 127 11.94 -3.53 -6.75
C ASN A 127 12.39 -2.94 -5.41
N THR A 128 13.05 -3.73 -4.57
CA THR A 128 13.65 -3.28 -3.31
C THR A 128 14.70 -2.20 -3.55
N HIS A 129 15.63 -2.40 -4.48
CA HIS A 129 16.63 -1.39 -4.83
C HIS A 129 16.01 -0.10 -5.35
N GLN A 130 14.99 -0.19 -6.22
CA GLN A 130 14.24 0.97 -6.71
C GLN A 130 13.57 1.72 -5.56
N THR A 131 12.95 0.98 -4.64
CA THR A 131 12.30 1.56 -3.45
C THR A 131 13.33 2.33 -2.60
N PHE A 132 14.52 1.76 -2.37
CA PHE A 132 15.59 2.46 -1.65
C PHE A 132 16.11 3.69 -2.38
N ASP A 133 16.32 3.60 -3.69
CA ASP A 133 16.76 4.74 -4.51
C ASP A 133 15.74 5.90 -4.46
N MET A 134 14.44 5.59 -4.53
CA MET A 134 13.38 6.58 -4.42
C MET A 134 13.26 7.17 -3.02
N LEU A 135 13.48 6.39 -1.96
CA LEU A 135 13.54 6.89 -0.59
C LEU A 135 14.78 7.78 -0.35
N ALA A 136 15.93 7.45 -0.94
CA ALA A 136 17.13 8.27 -0.82
C ALA A 136 16.99 9.63 -1.52
N LYS A 137 16.17 9.70 -2.58
CA LYS A 137 15.87 10.92 -3.34
C LYS A 137 14.87 11.86 -2.69
N LEU A 138 14.45 11.61 -1.44
CA LEU A 138 13.53 12.49 -0.73
C LEU A 138 14.06 13.93 -0.77
N PRO A 139 13.36 14.87 -1.43
CA PRO A 139 13.66 16.26 -1.24
C PRO A 139 13.43 16.51 0.24
N GLN A 140 14.48 16.95 0.93
CA GLN A 140 14.31 17.61 2.21
C GLN A 140 13.29 18.71 1.94
N GLU A 141 12.07 18.57 2.44
CA GLU A 141 11.20 19.74 2.59
C GLU A 141 12.09 20.76 3.32
N PRO A 142 12.40 21.93 2.72
CA PRO A 142 13.12 22.95 3.45
C PRO A 142 12.24 23.23 4.65
N LEU A 143 12.79 22.99 5.85
CA LEU A 143 12.17 23.26 7.13
C LEU A 143 11.46 24.59 7.02
N ALA A 144 10.14 24.54 6.79
CA ALA A 144 9.30 25.71 6.85
C ALA A 144 9.32 26.11 8.31
N GLU A 145 10.22 27.06 8.59
CA GLU A 145 10.19 28.02 9.66
C GLU A 145 8.97 27.83 10.55
N ILE A 146 9.11 26.99 11.58
CA ILE A 146 8.34 27.19 12.80
C ILE A 146 8.92 28.49 13.35
N SER A 147 8.33 29.59 12.89
CA SER A 147 8.48 30.91 13.45
C SER A 147 8.28 30.77 14.96
N CYS A 148 9.39 30.79 15.69
CA CYS A 148 9.43 31.21 17.06
C CYS A 148 9.00 32.68 17.11
N THR A 149 7.71 32.98 16.96
CA THR A 149 7.16 34.26 17.38
C THR A 149 6.98 34.23 18.88
N ASN A 150 8.10 34.51 19.54
CA ASN A 150 8.23 35.45 20.64
C ASN A 150 7.09 35.50 21.66
N HIS A 151 7.36 34.84 22.78
CA HIS A 151 7.00 35.32 24.11
C HIS A 151 7.36 36.82 24.24
N SER A 152 6.38 37.71 24.49
CA SER A 152 6.43 38.92 25.35
C SER A 152 5.53 40.08 24.86
N THR A 153 4.52 40.44 25.66
CA THR A 153 4.03 41.80 26.05
C THR A 153 2.71 41.58 26.82
N LEU A 154 2.63 41.57 28.16
CA LEU A 154 2.68 42.66 29.14
C LEU A 154 1.83 43.90 28.77
N GLY A 155 0.78 44.17 29.59
CA GLY A 155 -0.05 45.39 29.63
C GLY A 155 -1.16 45.40 28.56
N GLU A 156 -2.43 45.72 28.83
CA GLU A 156 -2.98 46.75 29.70
C GLU A 156 -4.35 46.31 30.26
N GLN A 157 -4.51 46.43 31.59
CA GLN A 157 -5.81 46.65 32.22
C GLN A 157 -5.88 48.15 32.57
N LYS A 158 -6.92 48.83 32.12
CA LYS A 158 -7.45 50.03 32.75
C LYS A 158 -8.96 50.01 32.66
#